data_AF-A0A0P1EUX3-F1
#
_entry.id   AF-A0A0P1EUX3-F1
#
_cell.length_a   1.000
_cell.length_b   1.000
_cell.length_c   1.000
_cell.angle_alpha   90.00
_cell.angle_beta   90.00
_cell.angle_gamma   90.00
#
_symmetry.space_group_name_H-M   'P 1'
#
loop_
_entity.id
_entity.type
_entity.pdbx_description
1 polymer ?
#
loop_
_entity_poly.entity_id
_entity_poly.type
_entity_poly.pdbx_seq_one_letter_code
_entity_poly.pdbx_strand_id
1 'polypeptide(L)'
;MAERSPLFLGLVRPPKLLGLPIMYAMVWLFGSVLLFVWVQHIVILGVAIVLYPVLWKAADWDPRFIDVMMTALQETPPTRNRPIHGGDSYAP
;
A
#
# COMPACT_ATOMS: atom_id res chain seq x y z
N MET A 1 6.24 6.82 -32.90
CA MET A 1 6.46 6.29 -31.53
C MET A 1 7.13 7.39 -30.75
N ALA A 2 6.44 8.07 -29.83
CA ALA A 2 7.07 9.09 -29.01
C ALA A 2 8.21 8.44 -28.22
N GLU A 3 9.44 8.90 -28.40
CA GLU A 3 10.57 8.52 -27.56
C GLU A 3 10.13 8.73 -26.10
N ARG A 4 10.36 7.73 -25.25
CA ARG A 4 10.12 7.80 -23.80
C ARG A 4 11.05 8.85 -23.20
N SER A 5 10.71 10.12 -23.38
CA SER A 5 11.46 11.21 -22.77
C SER A 5 11.29 11.08 -21.25
N PRO A 6 12.37 11.16 -20.46
CA PRO A 6 12.31 11.01 -19.01
C PRO A 6 11.39 12.05 -18.36
N LEU A 7 11.18 13.19 -19.02
CA LEU A 7 10.27 14.25 -18.60
C LEU A 7 8.80 13.80 -18.64
N PHE A 8 8.34 13.16 -19.73
CA PHE A 8 6.97 12.64 -19.79
C PHE A 8 6.76 11.49 -18.79
N LEU A 9 7.78 10.65 -18.60
CA LEU A 9 7.71 9.57 -17.61
C LEU A 9 7.64 10.11 -16.18
N GLY A 10 8.32 11.23 -15.89
CA GLY A 10 8.22 11.93 -14.60
C GLY A 10 6.85 12.54 -14.36
N LEU A 11 6.23 13.15 -15.39
CA LEU A 11 4.90 13.78 -15.29
C LEU A 11 3.77 12.78 -15.04
N VAL A 12 3.92 11.54 -15.50
CA VAL A 12 2.92 10.47 -15.29
C VAL A 12 3.09 9.78 -13.94
N ARG A 13 4.21 9.98 -13.24
CA ARG A 13 4.39 9.42 -11.90
C ARG A 13 3.39 10.06 -10.93
N PRO A 14 2.75 9.25 -10.06
CA PRO A 14 1.86 9.79 -9.05
C PRO A 14 2.64 10.72 -8.11
N PRO A 15 1.98 11.78 -7.61
CA PRO A 15 2.62 12.72 -6.70
C PRO A 15 3.01 12.00 -5.39
N LYS A 16 4.21 12.29 -4.91
CA LYS A 16 4.78 11.66 -3.70
C LYS A 16 5.04 12.72 -2.62
N LEU A 17 4.74 12.35 -1.37
CA LEU A 17 5.07 13.07 -0.16
C LEU A 17 6.00 12.19 0.69
N LEU A 18 7.18 12.69 1.04
CA LEU A 18 8.21 11.96 1.80
C LEU A 18 8.62 10.59 1.19
N GLY A 19 8.37 10.37 -0.11
CA GLY A 19 8.68 9.12 -0.80
C GLY A 19 7.48 8.15 -0.93
N LEU A 20 6.37 8.43 -0.23
CA LEU A 20 5.11 7.71 -0.35
C LEU A 20 4.15 8.44 -1.30
N PRO A 21 3.27 7.74 -2.03
CA PRO A 21 2.11 8.36 -2.67
C PRO A 21 1.31 9.19 -1.67
N ILE A 22 0.79 10.36 -2.10
CA ILE A 22 0.12 11.33 -1.19
C ILE A 22 -0.93 10.66 -0.30
N MET A 23 -1.81 9.84 -0.89
CA MET A 23 -2.88 9.17 -0.14
C MET A 23 -2.33 8.25 0.95
N TYR A 24 -1.23 7.54 0.67
CA TYR A 24 -0.62 6.62 1.63
C TYR A 24 0.05 7.39 2.76
N ALA A 25 0.76 8.48 2.42
CA ALA A 25 1.35 9.39 3.40
C ALA A 25 0.27 10.01 4.31
N MET A 26 -0.87 10.42 3.76
CA MET A 26 -1.99 10.95 4.54
C MET A 26 -2.55 9.90 5.50
N VAL A 27 -2.94 8.72 5.00
CA VAL A 27 -3.46 7.64 5.85
C VAL A 27 -2.46 7.27 6.94
N TRP A 28 -1.17 7.25 6.60
CA TRP A 28 -0.10 6.96 7.54
C TRP A 28 0.03 8.02 8.64
N LEU A 29 0.12 9.30 8.28
CA LEU A 29 0.26 10.41 9.24
C LEU A 29 -0.98 10.56 10.10
N PHE A 30 -2.17 10.63 9.51
CA PHE A 30 -3.42 10.78 10.25
C PHE A 30 -3.72 9.54 11.08
N GLY A 31 -3.54 8.34 10.53
CA GLY A 31 -3.78 7.09 11.25
C GLY A 31 -2.86 6.90 12.44
N SER A 32 -1.56 7.18 12.28
CA SER A 32 -0.58 7.05 13.37
C SER A 32 -0.80 8.07 14.49
N VAL A 33 -1.07 9.34 14.14
CA VAL A 33 -1.36 10.39 15.13
C VAL A 33 -2.68 10.12 15.85
N LEU A 34 -3.74 9.74 15.13
CA LEU A 34 -5.04 9.45 15.74
C LEU A 34 -4.95 8.25 16.68
N LEU A 35 -4.26 7.17 16.28
CA LEU A 35 -4.04 6.01 17.13
C LEU A 35 -3.22 6.37 18.38
N PHE A 36 -2.20 7.22 18.24
CA PHE A 36 -1.42 7.71 19.37
C PHE A 36 -2.28 8.54 20.33
N VAL A 37 -3.11 9.45 19.84
CA VAL A 37 -4.01 10.26 20.68
C VAL A 37 -5.02 9.37 21.42
N TRP A 38 -5.48 8.29 20.79
CA TRP A 38 -6.43 7.36 21.42
C TRP A 38 -5.78 6.49 22.50
N VAL A 39 -4.62 5.88 22.20
CA VAL A 39 -3.95 4.94 23.12
C VAL A 39 -3.08 5.67 24.15
N GLN A 40 -2.60 6.88 23.84
CA GLN A 40 -1.78 7.74 24.69
C GLN A 40 -0.48 7.10 25.19
N HIS A 41 0.09 6.17 24.41
CA HIS A 41 1.29 5.44 24.77
C HIS A 41 2.41 5.65 23.75
N ILE A 42 3.62 5.99 24.24
CA ILE A 42 4.75 6.38 23.37
C ILE A 42 5.19 5.27 22.41
N VAL A 43 4.98 3.99 22.78
CA VAL A 43 5.29 2.84 21.93
C VAL A 43 4.56 2.90 20.60
N ILE A 44 3.37 3.52 20.52
CA ILE A 44 2.64 3.68 19.25
C ILE A 44 3.46 4.50 18.25
N LEU A 45 4.15 5.56 18.69
CA LEU A 45 5.03 6.34 17.83
C LEU A 45 6.25 5.53 17.39
N GLY A 46 6.83 4.73 18.30
CA GLY A 46 7.93 3.83 17.97
C GLY A 46 7.55 2.81 16.89
N VAL A 47 6.39 2.16 17.04
CA VAL A 47 5.84 1.23 16.05
C VAL A 47 5.58 1.94 14.72
N ALA A 48 5.06 3.16 14.74
CA ALA A 48 4.86 3.93 13.52
C ALA A 48 6.19 4.21 12.80
N ILE A 49 7.23 4.63 13.51
CA ILE A 49 8.56 4.85 12.90
C ILE A 49 9.09 3.56 12.25
N VAL A 50 8.92 2.42 12.91
CA VAL A 50 9.38 1.11 12.40
C VAL A 50 8.55 0.62 11.20
N LEU A 51 7.26 0.91 11.16
CA LEU A 51 6.40 0.52 10.03
C LEU A 51 6.58 1.40 8.79
N TYR A 52 7.01 2.65 8.95
CA TYR A 52 7.27 3.56 7.85
C TYR A 52 8.16 2.97 6.72
N PRO A 53 9.34 2.37 7.01
CA PRO A 53 10.17 1.78 5.96
C PRO A 53 9.48 0.60 5.25
N VAL A 54 8.56 -0.10 5.92
CA VAL A 54 7.78 -1.18 5.28
C VAL A 54 6.83 -0.59 4.24
N LEU A 55 6.11 0.48 4.59
CA LEU A 55 5.26 1.20 3.63
C LEU A 55 6.09 1.81 2.49
N TRP A 56 7.24 2.40 2.81
CA TRP A 56 8.13 2.96 1.81
C TRP A 56 8.61 1.88 0.83
N LYS A 57 8.98 0.71 1.33
CA LYS A 57 9.42 -0.40 0.49
C LYS A 57 8.30 -0.94 -0.41
N ALA A 58 7.07 -1.02 0.10
CA ALA A 58 5.91 -1.39 -0.70
C ALA A 58 5.64 -0.37 -1.82
N ALA A 59 5.70 0.93 -1.50
CA ALA A 59 5.49 2.02 -2.46
C ALA A 59 6.63 2.19 -3.48
N ASP A 60 7.83 1.73 -3.15
CA ASP A 60 8.98 1.64 -4.07
C ASP A 60 8.78 0.54 -5.12
N TRP A 61 8.16 -0.57 -4.73
CA TRP A 61 7.83 -1.66 -5.65
C TRP A 61 6.68 -1.29 -6.59
N ASP A 62 5.55 -0.83 -6.04
CA ASP A 62 4.43 -0.33 -6.82
C ASP A 62 3.76 0.86 -6.09
N PRO A 63 3.68 2.05 -6.70
CA PRO A 63 2.97 3.19 -6.13
C PRO A 63 1.48 2.94 -5.85
N ARG A 64 0.86 1.93 -6.48
CA ARG A 64 -0.54 1.53 -6.28
C ARG A 64 -0.68 0.21 -5.51
N PHE A 65 0.39 -0.26 -4.87
CA PHE A 65 0.41 -1.57 -4.19
C PHE A 65 -0.78 -1.78 -3.25
N ILE A 66 -1.08 -0.78 -2.40
CA ILE A 66 -2.15 -0.88 -1.40
C ILE A 66 -3.51 -0.94 -2.09
N ASP A 67 -3.72 -0.14 -3.14
CA ASP A 67 -4.97 -0.10 -3.89
C ASP A 67 -5.22 -1.44 -4.59
N VAL A 68 -4.20 -1.98 -5.27
CA VAL A 68 -4.27 -3.30 -5.92
C VAL A 68 -4.56 -4.39 -4.90
N MET A 69 -3.88 -4.37 -3.75
CA MET A 69 -4.13 -5.33 -2.67
C MET A 69 -5.57 -5.23 -2.15
N MET A 70 -6.08 -4.02 -1.91
CA MET A 70 -7.46 -3.82 -1.47
C MET A 70 -8.47 -4.29 -2.51
N THR A 71 -8.31 -3.90 -3.77
CA THR A 71 -9.18 -4.33 -4.87
C THR A 71 -9.16 -5.85 -5.01
N ALA A 72 -7.98 -6.48 -4.96
CA ALA A 72 -7.88 -7.94 -5.03
C ALA A 72 -8.62 -8.62 -3.86
N LEU A 73 -8.55 -8.06 -2.65
CA LEU A 73 -9.25 -8.60 -1.49
C LEU A 73 -10.76 -8.36 -1.52
N GLN A 74 -11.22 -7.27 -2.12
CA GLN A 74 -12.65 -6.91 -2.22
C GLN A 74 -13.35 -7.61 -3.39
N GLU A 75 -12.77 -7.54 -4.58
CA GLU A 75 -13.37 -8.05 -5.82
C GLU A 75 -13.09 -9.54 -6.03
N THR A 76 -11.95 -10.04 -5.54
CA THR A 76 -11.57 -11.46 -5.64
C THR A 76 -11.15 -12.05 -4.29
N PRO A 77 -12.07 -12.14 -3.30
CA PRO A 77 -11.73 -12.67 -1.99
C PRO A 77 -11.18 -14.10 -2.10
N PRO A 78 -10.10 -14.44 -1.38
CA PRO A 78 -9.57 -15.79 -1.39
C PRO A 78 -10.62 -16.77 -0.84
N THR A 79 -10.89 -17.85 -1.58
CA THR A 79 -11.78 -18.91 -1.12
C THR A 79 -11.14 -19.66 0.05
N ARG A 80 -11.96 -20.12 1.01
CA ARG A 80 -11.48 -20.80 2.23
C ARG A 80 -10.67 -22.07 1.91
N ASN A 81 -10.97 -22.73 0.79
CA ASN A 81 -10.29 -23.94 0.35
C ASN A 81 -9.14 -23.68 -0.64
N ARG A 82 -8.80 -22.42 -0.93
CA ARG A 82 -7.62 -22.04 -1.72
C ARG A 82 -6.31 -22.73 -1.30
N PRO A 83 -5.97 -22.88 0.00
CA PRO A 83 -4.74 -23.57 0.39
C PRO A 83 -4.72 -25.06 0.02
N ILE A 84 -5.89 -25.68 -0.19
CA ILE A 84 -6.00 -27.10 -0.56
C ILE A 84 -6.08 -27.26 -2.08
N HIS A 85 -6.83 -26.40 -2.77
CA HIS A 85 -7.17 -26.56 -4.18
C HIS A 85 -6.59 -25.49 -5.10
N GLY A 86 -5.63 -24.68 -4.65
CA GLY A 86 -4.96 -23.65 -5.45
C GLY A 86 -5.83 -22.43 -5.82
N GLY A 87 -7.16 -22.58 -5.79
CA GLY A 87 -8.13 -21.60 -6.28
C GLY A 87 -8.51 -21.79 -7.76
N ASP A 88 -7.99 -22.82 -8.41
CA ASP A 88 -8.14 -23.15 -9.84
C ASP A 88 -8.87 -24.48 -10.10
N SER A 89 -9.37 -25.14 -9.04
CA SER A 89 -10.17 -26.35 -9.16
C SER A 89 -11.62 -26.05 -9.58
N TYR A 90 -11.91 -26.20 -10.88
CA TYR A 90 -13.25 -26.11 -11.47
C TYR A 90 -13.93 -27.48 -11.66
N ALA A 91 -13.64 -28.46 -10.79
CA ALA A 91 -14.28 -29.77 -10.86
C ALA A 91 -15.82 -29.62 -10.90
N PRO A 92 -16.53 -30.44 -11.71
CA PRO A 92 -17.99 -30.36 -11.86
C PRO A 92 -18.75 -30.68 -10.57
#